data_AF-A0A1V5P1J5-F1
#
_entry.id   AF-A0A1V5P1J5-F1
#
_cell.length_a   1.000
_cell.length_b   1.000
_cell.length_c   1.000
_cell.angle_alpha   90.00
_cell.angle_beta   90.00
_cell.angle_gamma   90.00
#
_symmetry.space_group_name_H-M   'P 1'
#
loop_
_entity.id
_entity.type
_entity.pdbx_description
1 polymer ?
#
loop_
_entity_poly.entity_id
_entity_poly.type
_entity_poly.pdbx_seq_one_letter_code
_entity_poly.pdbx_strand_id
1 'polypeptide(L)'
;MIKVANPEQANRDGEGILTGLGCWVPGMLDFSHSPYAKSLLKRLTDKGEGKVLNRDEIIEYVDKSDNLWLTKDFQIEAELEFVVMATLAALGEIEITLNSGKFINSTNLNELKDIQKQDFYSFTHIKPPRGLNLAALKTMFMGMLGRDLSNQLKDPSTYTHLVGAANDWAKRTVTLLSKIQGGYIFKGIDIVSTEQASKFRQHFTAFSGFCDKLANYTSESKIKNFAFSVDDLNRILPAKAEVEQLEKQLAELNLLNEEISYLQQCKQFITDNAFKEEVSEAINQLAMVLGKNDEAELEKFKKLLHQLKERYADWYLDLYLKHRISQKDHTQKIALLDSDAKAICDILKDADFLSSGQFMQWLQKINKLQPADSKVNKSLILTAPYQDFNPADFEGAEVLNVKQLKTDLEELLDQWTDTLKDTLDDPMVKKKMNLLDDATQIMLSNFKSGAIDLAKDNALRIRNAIMDLHKGLEKVELSIESMKSTFNKPLTPDEAIEAFKAYIDEIAKGKERDKIRIILK
;
A
#
# COMPACT_ATOMS: atom_id res chain seq x y z
N MET A 1 -24.55 61.55 3.91
CA MET A 1 -23.70 60.37 3.61
C MET A 1 -23.97 59.73 2.25
N ILE A 2 -25.23 59.47 1.86
CA ILE A 2 -25.60 58.82 0.58
C ILE A 2 -24.89 59.44 -0.65
N LYS A 3 -24.86 60.78 -0.73
CA LYS A 3 -24.22 61.48 -1.86
C LYS A 3 -22.69 61.30 -1.91
N VAL A 4 -22.02 61.20 -0.76
CA VAL A 4 -20.57 60.92 -0.70
C VAL A 4 -20.28 59.46 -1.08
N ALA A 5 -21.14 58.53 -0.65
CA ALA A 5 -21.02 57.11 -0.97
C ALA A 5 -21.27 56.79 -2.45
N ASN A 6 -22.07 57.63 -3.14
CA ASN A 6 -22.37 57.48 -4.55
C ASN A 6 -22.44 58.86 -5.24
N PRO A 7 -21.28 59.47 -5.58
CA PRO A 7 -21.21 60.83 -6.12
C PRO A 7 -21.97 61.02 -7.44
N GLU A 8 -22.08 59.97 -8.25
CA GLU A 8 -22.75 59.98 -9.55
C GLU A 8 -24.29 60.02 -9.42
N GLN A 9 -24.83 59.60 -8.27
CA GLN A 9 -26.26 59.60 -8.03
C GLN A 9 -26.77 61.01 -7.72
N ALA A 10 -27.70 61.53 -8.52
CA ALA A 10 -28.30 62.84 -8.30
C ALA A 10 -28.99 62.93 -6.92
N ASN A 11 -28.61 63.93 -6.12
CA ASN A 11 -29.23 64.21 -4.82
C ASN A 11 -29.04 65.69 -4.49
N ARG A 12 -30.07 66.51 -4.78
CA ARG A 12 -30.01 67.97 -4.68
C ARG A 12 -29.68 68.45 -3.26
N ASP A 13 -30.23 67.80 -2.24
CA ASP A 13 -29.99 68.19 -0.84
C ASP A 13 -28.55 67.86 -0.41
N GLY A 14 -28.06 66.67 -0.78
CA GLY A 14 -26.68 66.26 -0.53
C GLY A 14 -25.66 67.13 -1.28
N GLU A 15 -25.96 67.49 -2.53
CA GLU A 15 -25.17 68.43 -3.33
C GLU A 15 -25.15 69.82 -2.70
N GLY A 16 -26.29 70.31 -2.19
CA GLY A 16 -26.38 71.59 -1.48
C GLY A 16 -25.52 71.63 -0.22
N ILE A 17 -25.58 70.59 0.61
CA ILE A 17 -24.75 70.47 1.82
C ILE A 17 -23.25 70.42 1.44
N LEU A 18 -22.86 69.58 0.49
CA LEU A 18 -21.47 69.47 0.07
C LEU A 18 -20.97 70.78 -0.56
N THR A 19 -21.80 71.48 -1.33
CA THR A 19 -21.48 72.80 -1.88
C THR A 19 -21.26 73.82 -0.77
N GLY A 20 -22.13 73.86 0.24
CA GLY A 20 -21.98 74.74 1.40
C GLY A 20 -20.70 74.48 2.21
N LEU A 21 -20.23 73.24 2.22
CA LEU A 21 -18.96 72.85 2.85
C LEU A 21 -17.73 73.05 1.95
N GLY A 22 -17.90 73.52 0.71
CA GLY A 22 -16.83 73.63 -0.28
C GLY A 22 -16.31 72.27 -0.78
N CYS A 23 -17.11 71.22 -0.59
CA CYS A 23 -16.79 69.82 -0.86
C CYS A 23 -17.39 69.29 -2.19
N TRP A 24 -17.86 70.19 -3.06
CA TRP A 24 -18.53 69.85 -4.31
C TRP A 24 -18.23 70.88 -5.40
N VAL A 25 -17.97 70.39 -6.61
CA VAL A 25 -18.02 71.16 -7.86
C VAL A 25 -19.00 70.47 -8.81
N PRO A 26 -19.53 71.14 -9.84
CA PRO A 26 -20.55 70.54 -10.71
C PRO A 26 -20.16 69.15 -11.23
N GLY A 27 -20.86 68.12 -10.73
CA GLY A 27 -20.72 66.74 -11.15
C GLY A 27 -19.72 65.87 -10.37
N MET A 28 -19.00 66.39 -9.39
CA MET A 28 -18.01 65.58 -8.64
C MET A 28 -17.73 66.10 -7.22
N LEU A 29 -17.29 65.19 -6.36
CA LEU A 29 -16.68 65.54 -5.08
C LEU A 29 -15.39 66.33 -5.34
N ASP A 30 -15.17 67.36 -4.53
CA ASP A 30 -13.96 68.17 -4.52
C ASP A 30 -13.68 68.56 -3.07
N PHE A 31 -12.48 69.04 -2.76
CA PHE A 31 -12.22 69.72 -1.48
C PHE A 31 -11.39 70.99 -1.66
N SER A 32 -11.02 71.34 -2.89
CA SER A 32 -10.13 72.46 -3.19
C SER A 32 -10.68 73.80 -2.74
N HIS A 33 -12.00 73.91 -2.51
CA HIS A 33 -12.67 75.11 -1.99
C HIS A 33 -13.12 74.98 -0.52
N SER A 34 -12.90 73.84 0.13
CA SER A 34 -13.32 73.61 1.51
C SER A 34 -12.27 74.10 2.52
N PRO A 35 -12.55 75.14 3.33
CA PRO A 35 -11.65 75.55 4.40
C PRO A 35 -11.51 74.48 5.49
N TYR A 36 -12.59 73.74 5.75
CA TYR A 36 -12.65 72.65 6.74
C TYR A 36 -11.71 71.50 6.34
N ALA A 37 -11.81 71.03 5.09
CA ALA A 37 -10.98 69.94 4.59
C ALA A 37 -9.49 70.31 4.61
N LYS A 38 -9.16 71.53 4.19
CA LYS A 38 -7.78 72.04 4.20
C LYS A 38 -7.21 72.13 5.61
N SER A 39 -8.01 72.54 6.60
CA SER A 39 -7.58 72.57 8.00
C SER A 39 -7.30 71.16 8.53
N LEU A 40 -8.20 70.20 8.30
CA LEU A 40 -8.00 68.79 8.67
C LEU A 40 -6.71 68.22 8.09
N LEU A 41 -6.49 68.39 6.79
CA LEU A 41 -5.29 67.89 6.10
C LEU A 41 -4.03 68.57 6.60
N LYS A 42 -4.07 69.89 6.83
CA LYS A 42 -2.95 70.64 7.40
C LYS A 42 -2.61 70.12 8.79
N ARG A 43 -3.60 69.97 9.67
CA ARG A 43 -3.43 69.50 11.05
C ARG A 43 -2.92 68.05 11.11
N LEU A 44 -3.37 67.21 10.17
CA LEU A 44 -2.85 65.84 10.04
C LEU A 44 -1.39 65.84 9.54
N THR A 45 -1.05 66.74 8.62
CA THR A 45 0.33 66.90 8.09
C THR A 45 1.28 67.44 9.15
N ASP A 46 0.87 68.47 9.89
CA ASP A 46 1.65 69.14 10.94
C ASP A 46 2.01 68.18 12.10
N LYS A 47 1.27 67.08 12.26
CA LYS A 47 1.59 66.02 13.22
C LYS A 47 2.79 65.16 12.86
N GLY A 48 3.19 65.13 11.59
CA GLY A 48 4.29 64.31 11.08
C GLY A 48 3.88 62.93 10.57
N GLU A 49 4.78 62.32 9.82
CA GLU A 49 4.56 61.07 9.08
C GLU A 49 4.21 59.89 10.01
N GLY A 50 3.22 59.09 9.62
CA GLY A 50 2.75 57.93 10.40
C GLY A 50 1.96 58.25 11.68
N LYS A 51 1.71 59.54 11.98
CA LYS A 51 0.85 59.95 13.09
C LYS A 51 -0.63 60.01 12.69
N VAL A 52 -1.48 59.98 13.70
CA VAL A 52 -2.94 60.04 13.57
C VAL A 52 -3.48 61.30 14.24
N LEU A 53 -4.55 61.87 13.69
CA LEU A 53 -5.27 62.98 14.30
C LEU A 53 -6.50 62.41 15.04
N ASN A 54 -6.47 62.46 16.37
CA ASN A 54 -7.49 61.85 17.22
C ASN A 54 -8.75 62.71 17.28
N ARG A 55 -9.87 62.07 17.60
CA ARG A 55 -11.20 62.68 17.72
C ARG A 55 -11.24 63.90 18.63
N ASP A 56 -10.63 63.80 19.81
CA ASP A 56 -10.54 64.86 20.82
C ASP A 56 -9.66 66.04 20.37
N GLU A 57 -8.90 65.87 19.31
CA GLU A 57 -8.19 66.96 18.67
C GLU A 57 -9.12 67.66 17.67
N ILE A 58 -9.99 66.93 16.95
CA ILE A 58 -10.86 67.48 15.90
C ILE A 58 -12.09 68.18 16.48
N ILE A 59 -12.81 67.50 17.37
CA ILE A 59 -14.08 67.96 17.94
C ILE A 59 -14.04 68.02 19.47
N GLU A 60 -14.89 68.84 20.05
CA GLU A 60 -15.09 68.97 21.49
C GLU A 60 -16.57 68.99 21.87
N TYR A 61 -16.86 68.57 23.10
CA TYR A 61 -18.21 68.55 23.66
C TYR A 61 -18.55 69.93 24.22
N VAL A 62 -19.76 70.42 23.93
CA VAL A 62 -20.26 71.67 24.51
C VAL A 62 -21.00 71.37 25.80
N ASP A 63 -20.44 71.79 26.93
CA ASP A 63 -21.04 71.58 28.25
C ASP A 63 -22.44 72.21 28.36
N LYS A 64 -23.35 71.51 29.05
CA LYS A 64 -24.76 71.90 29.24
C LYS A 64 -25.56 72.04 27.94
N SER A 65 -25.17 71.29 26.91
CA SER A 65 -25.92 71.14 25.66
C SER A 65 -26.59 69.76 25.53
N ASP A 66 -27.60 69.67 24.68
CA ASP A 66 -28.24 68.41 24.29
C ASP A 66 -27.36 67.63 23.28
N ASN A 67 -26.20 67.17 23.74
CA ASN A 67 -25.24 66.37 22.97
C ASN A 67 -24.67 67.08 21.73
N LEU A 68 -24.32 68.36 21.87
CA LEU A 68 -23.68 69.14 20.82
C LEU A 68 -22.16 68.93 20.82
N TRP A 69 -21.62 68.60 19.66
CA TRP A 69 -20.19 68.45 19.40
C TRP A 69 -19.78 69.39 18.28
N LEU A 70 -18.77 70.22 18.54
CA LEU A 70 -18.30 71.24 17.59
C LEU A 70 -16.83 71.02 17.25
N THR A 71 -16.43 71.41 16.03
CA THR A 71 -15.02 71.43 15.65
C THR A 71 -14.28 72.54 16.40
N LYS A 72 -13.04 72.25 16.81
CA LYS A 72 -12.24 73.21 17.57
C LYS A 72 -11.83 74.45 16.76
N ASP A 73 -11.70 74.31 15.45
CA ASP A 73 -11.18 75.35 14.56
C ASP A 73 -12.27 76.25 13.96
N PHE A 74 -13.39 75.67 13.52
CA PHE A 74 -14.47 76.40 12.85
C PHE A 74 -15.80 76.42 13.60
N GLN A 75 -15.91 75.72 14.73
CA GLN A 75 -17.13 75.65 15.53
C GLN A 75 -18.35 75.19 14.73
N ILE A 76 -18.15 74.26 13.78
CA ILE A 76 -19.23 73.60 13.04
C ILE A 76 -19.60 72.27 13.69
N GLU A 77 -20.84 71.81 13.50
CA GLU A 77 -21.33 70.56 14.07
C GLU A 77 -20.55 69.33 13.58
N ALA A 78 -20.33 68.36 14.46
CA ALA A 78 -19.60 67.14 14.15
C ALA A 78 -20.20 66.34 12.98
N GLU A 79 -21.51 66.40 12.76
CA GLU A 79 -22.17 65.82 11.59
C GLU A 79 -21.67 66.44 10.28
N LEU A 80 -21.45 67.76 10.24
CA LEU A 80 -20.93 68.47 9.06
C LEU A 80 -19.44 68.17 8.86
N GLU A 81 -18.66 68.17 9.94
CA GLU A 81 -17.24 67.79 9.89
C GLU A 81 -17.06 66.34 9.40
N PHE A 82 -17.93 65.42 9.83
CA PHE A 82 -17.88 64.04 9.37
C PHE A 82 -18.20 63.91 7.88
N VAL A 83 -19.05 64.78 7.32
CA VAL A 83 -19.26 64.86 5.86
C VAL A 83 -17.99 65.32 5.13
N VAL A 84 -17.24 66.26 5.71
CA VAL A 84 -15.94 66.71 5.19
C VAL A 84 -14.93 65.55 5.24
N MET A 85 -14.80 64.88 6.39
CA MET A 85 -13.91 63.72 6.54
C MET A 85 -14.29 62.59 5.58
N ALA A 86 -15.58 62.30 5.40
CA ALA A 86 -16.02 61.26 4.48
C ALA A 86 -15.74 61.63 3.02
N THR A 87 -15.83 62.92 2.66
CA THR A 87 -15.40 63.42 1.35
C THR A 87 -13.90 63.23 1.15
N LEU A 88 -13.08 63.58 2.13
CA LEU A 88 -11.63 63.34 2.10
C LEU A 88 -11.29 61.84 1.99
N ALA A 89 -12.00 60.99 2.72
CA ALA A 89 -11.84 59.54 2.64
C ALA A 89 -12.24 58.99 1.26
N ALA A 90 -13.31 59.52 0.66
CA ALA A 90 -13.74 59.19 -0.70
C ALA A 90 -12.73 59.62 -1.76
N LEU A 91 -12.10 60.77 -1.58
CA LEU A 91 -11.04 61.28 -2.44
C LEU A 91 -9.67 60.64 -2.17
N GLY A 92 -9.57 59.78 -1.14
CA GLY A 92 -8.37 59.00 -0.82
C GLY A 92 -7.32 59.78 -0.04
N GLU A 93 -7.68 60.91 0.56
CA GLU A 93 -6.76 61.79 1.29
C GLU A 93 -6.56 61.36 2.75
N ILE A 94 -7.52 60.62 3.33
CA ILE A 94 -7.46 60.10 4.70
C ILE A 94 -8.15 58.73 4.82
N GLU A 95 -7.91 58.03 5.93
CA GLU A 95 -8.71 56.91 6.42
C GLU A 95 -9.30 57.27 7.80
N ILE A 96 -10.61 57.10 7.96
CA ILE A 96 -11.33 57.35 9.22
C ILE A 96 -11.43 56.04 9.99
N THR A 97 -11.04 55.99 11.26
CA THR A 97 -11.23 54.80 12.11
C THR A 97 -12.41 55.03 13.06
N LEU A 98 -13.46 54.23 12.96
CA LEU A 98 -14.66 54.29 13.81
C LEU A 98 -14.41 53.65 15.19
N ASN A 99 -15.27 53.93 16.17
CA ASN A 99 -15.18 53.34 17.52
C ASN A 99 -15.33 51.80 17.51
N SER A 100 -16.05 51.28 16.50
CA SER A 100 -16.22 49.84 16.27
C SER A 100 -14.94 49.13 15.82
N GLY A 101 -13.86 49.87 15.52
CA GLY A 101 -12.64 49.35 14.92
C GLY A 101 -12.70 49.21 13.39
N LYS A 102 -13.86 49.45 12.77
CA LYS A 102 -13.97 49.57 11.31
C LYS A 102 -13.30 50.84 10.82
N PHE A 103 -12.81 50.82 9.58
CA PHE A 103 -12.22 51.98 8.94
C PHE A 103 -13.03 52.36 7.70
N ILE A 104 -13.06 53.65 7.34
CA ILE A 104 -13.67 54.17 6.12
C ILE A 104 -12.58 54.81 5.27
N ASN A 105 -12.45 54.35 4.03
CA ASN A 105 -11.56 54.90 3.01
C ASN A 105 -12.21 54.78 1.61
N SER A 106 -11.48 55.17 0.56
CA SER A 106 -11.98 55.18 -0.82
C SER A 106 -12.41 53.82 -1.35
N THR A 107 -12.02 52.71 -0.69
CA THR A 107 -12.31 51.34 -1.16
C THR A 107 -13.54 50.70 -0.51
N ASN A 108 -14.10 51.30 0.53
CA ASN A 108 -15.27 50.78 1.23
C ASN A 108 -16.35 51.83 1.51
N LEU A 109 -16.50 52.82 0.62
CA LEU A 109 -17.48 53.91 0.75
C LEU A 109 -18.93 53.47 0.91
N ASN A 110 -19.29 52.24 0.52
CA ASN A 110 -20.61 51.70 0.80
C ASN A 110 -20.92 51.60 2.31
N GLU A 111 -19.91 51.44 3.17
CA GLU A 111 -20.07 51.42 4.63
C GLU A 111 -20.60 52.75 5.17
N LEU A 112 -20.48 53.86 4.42
CA LEU A 112 -21.07 55.15 4.78
C LEU A 112 -22.61 55.12 4.90
N LYS A 113 -23.26 54.10 4.33
CA LYS A 113 -24.71 53.89 4.44
C LYS A 113 -25.13 53.34 5.80
N ASP A 114 -24.20 52.68 6.51
CA ASP A 114 -24.46 52.01 7.79
C ASP A 114 -24.03 52.85 9.01
N ILE A 115 -23.47 54.04 8.76
CA ILE A 115 -23.04 55.01 9.77
C ILE A 115 -24.24 55.43 10.62
N GLN A 116 -24.14 55.23 11.94
CA GLN A 116 -25.14 55.63 12.91
C GLN A 116 -24.91 57.08 13.37
N LYS A 117 -25.95 57.72 13.93
CA LYS A 117 -25.83 59.10 14.42
C LYS A 117 -24.69 59.28 15.44
N GLN A 118 -24.39 58.25 16.23
CA GLN A 118 -23.32 58.30 17.22
C GLN A 118 -21.92 58.29 16.60
N ASP A 119 -21.75 57.69 15.42
CA ASP A 119 -20.43 57.57 14.76
C ASP A 119 -19.86 58.94 14.34
N PHE A 120 -20.73 59.92 14.08
CA PHE A 120 -20.34 61.29 13.73
C PHE A 120 -19.44 61.95 14.78
N TYR A 121 -19.60 61.59 16.06
CA TYR A 121 -18.85 62.17 17.18
C TYR A 121 -18.14 61.13 18.07
N SER A 122 -18.16 59.85 17.69
CA SER A 122 -17.51 58.76 18.43
C SER A 122 -16.39 58.03 17.68
N PHE A 123 -16.11 58.39 16.42
CA PHE A 123 -14.92 57.89 15.69
C PHE A 123 -13.63 58.08 16.52
N THR A 124 -12.59 57.27 16.30
CA THR A 124 -11.37 57.32 17.13
C THR A 124 -10.35 58.33 16.61
N HIS A 125 -10.01 58.26 15.34
CA HIS A 125 -8.99 59.10 14.69
C HIS A 125 -9.11 59.06 13.16
N ILE A 126 -8.45 60.00 12.50
CA ILE A 126 -8.13 59.94 11.07
C ILE A 126 -6.62 59.76 10.89
N LYS A 127 -6.20 59.13 9.79
CA LYS A 127 -4.79 58.90 9.46
C LYS A 127 -4.54 59.00 7.95
N PRO A 128 -3.28 59.20 7.50
CA PRO A 128 -2.96 59.19 6.07
C PRO A 128 -3.35 57.85 5.41
N PRO A 129 -3.70 57.84 4.11
CA PRO A 129 -3.95 56.61 3.38
C PRO A 129 -2.69 55.74 3.38
N ARG A 130 -2.85 54.41 3.48
CA ARG A 130 -1.70 53.50 3.30
C ARG A 130 -1.21 53.64 1.86
N GLY A 131 0.00 54.16 1.67
CA GLY A 131 0.66 54.18 0.36
C GLY A 131 0.94 52.77 -0.17
N LEU A 132 1.11 52.64 -1.49
CA LEU A 132 1.56 51.40 -2.14
C LEU A 132 2.88 50.95 -1.52
N ASN A 133 2.87 49.80 -0.84
CA ASN A 133 4.09 49.19 -0.31
C ASN A 133 4.86 48.49 -1.46
N LEU A 134 5.55 49.29 -2.27
CA LEU A 134 6.30 48.81 -3.44
C LEU A 134 7.36 47.77 -3.07
N ALA A 135 7.96 47.87 -1.88
CA ALA A 135 8.92 46.89 -1.38
C ALA A 135 8.26 45.52 -1.18
N ALA A 136 7.09 45.47 -0.53
CA ALA A 136 6.34 44.22 -0.35
C ALA A 136 5.85 43.65 -1.68
N LEU A 137 5.38 44.49 -2.61
CA LEU A 137 4.97 44.05 -3.95
C LEU A 137 6.13 43.43 -4.73
N LYS A 138 7.31 44.07 -4.70
CA LYS A 138 8.52 43.54 -5.32
C LYS A 138 8.89 42.16 -4.75
N THR A 139 8.91 42.02 -3.42
CA THR A 139 9.19 40.74 -2.75
C THR A 139 8.18 39.67 -3.16
N MET A 140 6.89 40.01 -3.19
CA MET A 140 5.82 39.10 -3.59
C MET A 140 5.98 38.64 -5.05
N PHE A 141 6.21 39.57 -5.99
CA PHE A 141 6.37 39.22 -7.40
C PHE A 141 7.64 38.37 -7.65
N MET A 142 8.75 38.71 -7.01
CA MET A 142 9.97 37.90 -7.07
C MET A 142 9.75 36.50 -6.50
N GLY A 143 9.05 36.37 -5.36
CA GLY A 143 8.78 35.07 -4.74
C GLY A 143 7.83 34.19 -5.55
N MET A 144 6.74 34.76 -6.06
CA MET A 144 5.70 34.02 -6.77
C MET A 144 6.03 33.75 -8.23
N LEU A 145 6.60 34.74 -8.93
CA LEU A 145 6.82 34.70 -10.38
C LEU A 145 8.30 34.60 -10.78
N GLY A 146 9.24 34.79 -9.85
CA GLY A 146 10.67 34.85 -10.17
C GLY A 146 11.11 36.12 -10.90
N ARG A 147 10.21 37.11 -11.06
CA ARG A 147 10.46 38.38 -11.73
C ARG A 147 9.67 39.51 -11.08
N ASP A 148 10.20 40.72 -11.11
CA ASP A 148 9.57 41.90 -10.51
C ASP A 148 8.60 42.59 -11.49
N LEU A 149 7.31 42.67 -11.14
CA LEU A 149 6.28 43.39 -11.88
C LEU A 149 5.69 44.58 -11.09
N SER A 150 6.33 44.99 -9.99
CA SER A 150 5.83 46.07 -9.11
C SER A 150 5.70 47.44 -9.79
N ASN A 151 6.43 47.66 -10.89
CA ASN A 151 6.33 48.87 -11.72
C ASN A 151 5.35 48.74 -12.90
N GLN A 152 4.73 47.57 -13.10
CA GLN A 152 3.83 47.26 -14.22
C GLN A 152 2.37 47.11 -13.76
N LEU A 153 1.98 47.76 -12.67
CA LEU A 153 0.62 47.63 -12.10
C LEU A 153 -0.48 48.18 -13.03
N LYS A 154 -0.15 49.01 -14.01
CA LYS A 154 -1.11 49.48 -15.02
C LYS A 154 -1.38 48.46 -16.13
N ASP A 155 -0.52 47.46 -16.29
CA ASP A 155 -0.70 46.41 -17.28
C ASP A 155 -1.64 45.31 -16.73
N PRO A 156 -2.79 45.05 -17.38
CA PRO A 156 -3.68 43.95 -17.01
C PRO A 156 -2.99 42.57 -16.97
N SER A 157 -1.96 42.35 -17.79
CA SER A 157 -1.23 41.08 -17.86
C SER A 157 -0.56 40.70 -16.54
N THR A 158 -0.13 41.70 -15.75
CA THR A 158 0.45 41.53 -14.41
C THR A 158 -0.46 40.72 -13.50
N TYR A 159 -1.77 41.01 -13.51
CA TYR A 159 -2.75 40.33 -12.68
C TYR A 159 -3.05 38.93 -13.17
N THR A 160 -3.11 38.72 -14.49
CA THR A 160 -3.27 37.38 -15.08
C THR A 160 -2.13 36.46 -14.66
N HIS A 161 -0.88 36.94 -14.73
CA HIS A 161 0.28 36.17 -14.30
C HIS A 161 0.27 35.87 -12.80
N LEU A 162 -0.04 36.88 -11.97
CA LEU A 162 -0.10 36.73 -10.52
C LEU A 162 -1.17 35.72 -10.09
N VAL A 163 -2.40 35.90 -10.56
CA VAL A 163 -3.55 35.04 -10.22
C VAL A 163 -3.32 33.62 -10.74
N GLY A 164 -2.79 33.47 -11.96
CA GLY A 164 -2.43 32.17 -12.53
C GLY A 164 -1.43 31.41 -11.66
N ALA A 165 -0.33 32.06 -11.29
CA ALA A 165 0.67 31.45 -10.42
C ALA A 165 0.13 31.15 -9.02
N ALA A 166 -0.63 32.07 -8.42
CA ALA A 166 -1.23 31.89 -7.11
C ALA A 166 -2.17 30.67 -7.08
N ASN A 167 -3.04 30.52 -8.08
CA ASN A 167 -3.94 29.36 -8.18
C ASN A 167 -3.18 28.04 -8.36
N ASP A 168 -2.12 28.03 -9.18
CA ASP A 168 -1.28 26.83 -9.35
C ASP A 168 -0.60 26.42 -8.04
N TRP A 169 0.05 27.37 -7.36
CA TRP A 169 0.71 27.14 -6.09
C TRP A 169 -0.26 26.69 -5.00
N ALA A 170 -1.44 27.32 -4.90
CA ALA A 170 -2.48 26.90 -3.96
C ALA A 170 -2.89 25.43 -4.22
N LYS A 171 -3.19 25.09 -5.47
CA LYS A 171 -3.60 23.74 -5.86
C LYS A 171 -2.53 22.70 -5.55
N ARG A 172 -1.27 22.95 -5.92
CA ARG A 172 -0.13 22.06 -5.67
C ARG A 172 0.07 21.82 -4.17
N THR A 173 0.10 22.90 -3.41
CA THR A 173 0.29 22.88 -1.94
C THR A 173 -0.81 22.09 -1.23
N VAL A 174 -2.08 22.35 -1.57
CA VAL A 174 -3.23 21.62 -0.97
C VAL A 174 -3.22 20.14 -1.36
N THR A 175 -2.85 19.82 -2.60
CA THR A 175 -2.71 18.43 -3.08
C THR A 175 -1.62 17.67 -2.35
N LEU A 176 -0.50 18.32 -2.02
CA LEU A 176 0.53 17.70 -1.20
C LEU A 176 0.05 17.48 0.24
N LEU A 177 -0.60 18.49 0.84
CA LEU A 177 -1.11 18.40 2.20
C LEU A 177 -2.03 17.21 2.42
N SER A 178 -2.91 16.91 1.47
CA SER A 178 -3.80 15.75 1.56
C SER A 178 -3.05 14.43 1.47
N LYS A 179 -1.97 14.35 0.68
CA LYS A 179 -1.15 13.14 0.53
C LYS A 179 -0.37 12.79 1.81
N ILE A 180 0.13 13.80 2.52
CA ILE A 180 0.99 13.60 3.71
C ILE A 180 0.24 13.73 5.04
N GLN A 181 -1.09 13.72 5.00
CA GLN A 181 -1.91 13.96 6.20
C GLN A 181 -1.63 12.88 7.25
N GLY A 182 -1.05 13.29 8.39
CA GLY A 182 -0.69 12.36 9.47
C GLY A 182 0.62 11.59 9.22
N GLY A 183 1.42 12.02 8.25
CA GLY A 183 2.64 11.33 7.80
C GLY A 183 2.43 10.62 6.46
N TYR A 184 3.51 10.04 5.94
CA TYR A 184 3.48 9.25 4.71
C TYR A 184 4.41 8.03 4.85
N ILE A 185 3.80 6.85 4.96
CA ILE A 185 4.49 5.56 5.10
C ILE A 185 4.43 4.83 3.77
N PHE A 186 5.59 4.46 3.24
CA PHE A 186 5.71 3.68 2.02
C PHE A 186 6.33 2.32 2.32
N LYS A 187 5.56 1.23 2.12
CA LYS A 187 6.02 -0.16 2.31
C LYS A 187 6.66 -0.44 3.69
N GLY A 188 6.20 0.26 4.73
CA GLY A 188 6.73 0.14 6.09
C GLY A 188 7.89 1.08 6.40
N ILE A 189 8.25 1.99 5.48
CA ILE A 189 9.25 3.03 5.68
C ILE A 189 8.57 4.39 5.83
N ASP A 190 8.89 5.12 6.89
CA ASP A 190 8.46 6.49 7.08
C ASP A 190 9.23 7.41 6.12
N ILE A 191 8.55 7.88 5.07
CA ILE A 191 9.12 8.86 4.12
C ILE A 191 8.88 10.28 4.64
N VAL A 192 7.70 10.51 5.24
CA VAL A 192 7.36 11.74 5.96
C VAL A 192 6.84 11.35 7.33
N SER A 193 7.54 11.75 8.39
CA SER A 193 7.10 11.47 9.76
C SER A 193 5.87 12.31 10.14
N THR A 194 5.16 11.91 11.20
CA THR A 194 4.04 12.69 11.77
C THR A 194 4.47 14.10 12.18
N GLU A 195 5.67 14.26 12.73
CA GLU A 195 6.24 15.55 13.11
C GLU A 195 6.53 16.42 11.87
N GLN A 196 7.16 15.86 10.84
CA GLN A 196 7.42 16.56 9.58
C GLN A 196 6.10 16.98 8.90
N ALA A 197 5.12 16.08 8.85
CA ALA A 197 3.80 16.38 8.31
C ALA A 197 3.10 17.51 9.08
N SER A 198 3.27 17.58 10.41
CA SER A 198 2.74 18.69 11.21
C SER A 198 3.41 20.03 10.87
N LYS A 199 4.74 20.04 10.68
CA LYS A 199 5.48 21.25 10.26
C LYS A 199 5.04 21.71 8.87
N PHE A 200 5.00 20.79 7.90
CA PHE A 200 4.49 21.07 6.57
C PHE A 200 3.05 21.59 6.62
N ARG A 201 2.18 21.00 7.45
CA ARG A 201 0.81 21.50 7.63
C ARG A 201 0.75 22.97 8.02
N GLN A 202 1.58 23.40 8.98
CA GLN A 202 1.63 24.80 9.39
C GLN A 202 2.09 25.72 8.25
N HIS A 203 3.23 25.40 7.63
CA HIS A 203 3.83 26.23 6.58
C HIS A 203 2.97 26.27 5.31
N PHE A 204 2.50 25.11 4.85
CA PHE A 204 1.76 24.97 3.60
C PHE A 204 0.35 25.54 3.72
N THR A 205 -0.30 25.47 4.88
CA THR A 205 -1.60 26.14 5.09
C THR A 205 -1.45 27.66 5.05
N ALA A 206 -0.39 28.20 5.65
CA ALA A 206 -0.10 29.63 5.58
C ALA A 206 0.20 30.07 4.14
N PHE A 207 1.00 29.29 3.41
CA PHE A 207 1.34 29.56 2.01
C PHE A 207 0.15 29.42 1.05
N SER A 208 -0.67 28.37 1.18
CA SER A 208 -1.87 28.21 0.35
C SER A 208 -2.89 29.32 0.64
N GLY A 209 -3.12 29.67 1.90
CA GLY A 209 -4.00 30.78 2.27
C GLY A 209 -3.48 32.15 1.80
N PHE A 210 -2.16 32.32 1.72
CA PHE A 210 -1.55 33.49 1.07
C PHE A 210 -1.85 33.49 -0.45
N CYS A 211 -1.66 32.36 -1.13
CA CYS A 211 -1.98 32.21 -2.54
C CYS A 211 -3.48 32.48 -2.84
N ASP A 212 -4.39 31.99 -2.00
CA ASP A 212 -5.83 32.26 -2.12
C ASP A 212 -6.15 33.76 -2.01
N LYS A 213 -5.47 34.46 -1.10
CA LYS A 213 -5.59 35.93 -0.98
C LYS A 213 -5.00 36.64 -2.20
N LEU A 214 -3.88 36.16 -2.74
CA LEU A 214 -3.27 36.72 -3.95
C LEU A 214 -4.19 36.60 -5.18
N ALA A 215 -4.95 35.50 -5.29
CA ALA A 215 -5.89 35.29 -6.38
C ALA A 215 -6.99 36.38 -6.47
N ASN A 216 -7.21 37.15 -5.39
CA ASN A 216 -8.17 38.26 -5.37
C ASN A 216 -7.61 39.58 -5.91
N TYR A 217 -6.29 39.73 -6.05
CA TYR A 217 -5.66 40.94 -6.62
C TYR A 217 -5.73 40.91 -8.15
N THR A 218 -6.90 41.21 -8.70
CA THR A 218 -7.19 41.13 -10.15
C THR A 218 -7.05 42.47 -10.89
N SER A 219 -6.67 43.56 -10.21
CA SER A 219 -6.60 44.91 -10.79
C SER A 219 -5.74 45.86 -9.95
N GLU A 220 -5.37 47.00 -10.55
CA GLU A 220 -4.59 48.06 -9.89
C GLU A 220 -5.28 48.60 -8.63
N SER A 221 -6.60 48.79 -8.71
CA SER A 221 -7.40 49.24 -7.57
C SER A 221 -7.34 48.28 -6.39
N LYS A 222 -7.35 46.96 -6.64
CA LYS A 222 -7.31 45.95 -5.57
C LYS A 222 -5.93 45.81 -4.96
N ILE A 223 -4.87 45.88 -5.76
CA ILE A 223 -3.49 45.69 -5.27
C ILE A 223 -2.94 46.91 -4.53
N LYS A 224 -3.53 48.10 -4.70
CA LYS A 224 -3.19 49.31 -3.92
C LYS A 224 -3.26 49.10 -2.41
N ASN A 225 -4.18 48.25 -1.96
CA ASN A 225 -4.33 47.85 -0.56
C ASN A 225 -3.72 46.48 -0.28
N PHE A 226 -2.49 46.25 -0.76
CA PHE A 226 -1.77 45.00 -0.50
C PHE A 226 -1.61 44.76 1.00
N ALA A 227 -2.14 43.64 1.48
CA ALA A 227 -2.36 43.41 2.91
C ALA A 227 -1.14 42.85 3.66
N PHE A 228 -0.06 42.52 2.95
CA PHE A 228 1.11 41.85 3.50
C PHE A 228 2.33 42.77 3.56
N SER A 229 3.05 42.71 4.67
CA SER A 229 4.35 43.38 4.82
C SER A 229 5.48 42.53 4.23
N VAL A 230 6.67 43.11 4.10
CA VAL A 230 7.88 42.37 3.72
C VAL A 230 8.19 41.26 4.73
N ASP A 231 7.96 41.50 6.02
CA ASP A 231 8.20 40.51 7.07
C ASP A 231 7.23 39.33 6.99
N ASP A 232 5.96 39.57 6.65
CA ASP A 232 4.99 38.50 6.41
C ASP A 232 5.43 37.62 5.24
N LEU A 233 5.86 38.25 4.14
CA LEU A 233 6.32 37.56 2.95
C LEU A 233 7.58 36.75 3.19
N ASN A 234 8.54 37.29 3.95
CA ASN A 234 9.77 36.58 4.33
C ASN A 234 9.49 35.33 5.18
N ARG A 235 8.37 35.31 5.93
CA ARG A 235 7.92 34.14 6.70
C ARG A 235 7.17 33.11 5.84
N ILE A 236 6.38 33.57 4.86
CA ILE A 236 5.46 32.72 4.10
C ILE A 236 6.12 32.12 2.85
N LEU A 237 6.87 32.92 2.08
CA LEU A 237 7.44 32.51 0.78
C LEU A 237 8.45 31.35 0.84
N PRO A 238 9.25 31.14 1.92
CA PRO A 238 10.14 29.98 2.01
C PRO A 238 9.44 28.63 1.86
N ALA A 239 8.15 28.54 2.24
CA ALA A 239 7.34 27.32 2.08
C ALA A 239 7.22 26.85 0.63
N LYS A 240 7.39 27.75 -0.36
CA LYS A 240 7.41 27.39 -1.78
C LYS A 240 8.52 26.37 -2.10
N ALA A 241 9.73 26.58 -1.56
CA ALA A 241 10.85 25.68 -1.77
C ALA A 241 10.63 24.32 -1.07
N GLU A 242 9.99 24.33 0.10
CA GLU A 242 9.59 23.10 0.81
C GLU A 242 8.55 22.29 0.00
N VAL A 243 7.58 22.95 -0.63
CA VAL A 243 6.60 22.33 -1.54
C VAL A 243 7.30 21.66 -2.71
N GLU A 244 8.20 22.38 -3.41
CA GLU A 244 8.96 21.85 -4.55
C GLU A 244 9.84 20.65 -4.14
N GLN A 245 10.51 20.74 -2.98
CA GLN A 245 11.35 19.67 -2.46
C GLN A 245 10.55 18.40 -2.17
N LEU A 246 9.38 18.53 -1.53
CA LEU A 246 8.52 17.39 -1.24
C LEU A 246 7.91 16.79 -2.51
N GLU A 247 7.52 17.61 -3.49
CA GLU A 247 7.07 17.10 -4.80
C GLU A 247 8.16 16.27 -5.48
N LYS A 248 9.40 16.77 -5.49
CA LYS A 248 10.55 16.06 -6.02
C LYS A 248 10.76 14.74 -5.28
N GLN A 249 10.76 14.76 -3.94
CA GLN A 249 10.91 13.57 -3.10
C GLN A 249 9.85 12.49 -3.45
N LEU A 250 8.58 12.89 -3.60
CA LEU A 250 7.50 11.97 -3.95
C LEU A 250 7.57 11.49 -5.41
N ALA A 251 8.06 12.33 -6.33
CA ALA A 251 8.28 11.94 -7.72
C ALA A 251 9.40 10.89 -7.84
N GLU A 252 10.53 11.09 -7.15
CA GLU A 252 11.62 10.12 -7.08
C GLU A 252 11.16 8.80 -6.45
N LEU A 253 10.35 8.86 -5.39
CA LEU A 253 9.77 7.67 -4.79
C LEU A 253 8.92 6.88 -5.79
N ASN A 254 8.12 7.56 -6.61
CA ASN A 254 7.31 6.89 -7.63
C ASN A 254 8.17 6.17 -8.68
N LEU A 255 9.36 6.69 -9.01
CA LEU A 255 10.31 6.01 -9.91
C LEU A 255 10.87 4.72 -9.33
N LEU A 256 10.98 4.63 -7.99
CA LEU A 256 11.52 3.48 -7.27
C LEU A 256 10.45 2.48 -6.82
N ASN A 257 9.17 2.86 -6.92
CA ASN A 257 8.05 2.11 -6.36
C ASN A 257 8.00 0.67 -6.84
N GLU A 258 8.21 0.43 -8.14
CA GLU A 258 8.16 -0.92 -8.72
C GLU A 258 9.25 -1.83 -8.13
N GLU A 259 10.51 -1.38 -8.15
CA GLU A 259 11.65 -2.17 -7.68
C GLU A 259 11.57 -2.44 -6.18
N ILE A 260 11.25 -1.42 -5.37
CA ILE A 260 11.07 -1.59 -3.92
C ILE A 260 9.90 -2.52 -3.62
N SER A 261 8.76 -2.35 -4.30
CA SER A 261 7.59 -3.22 -4.10
C SER A 261 7.88 -4.67 -4.44
N TYR A 262 8.66 -4.90 -5.49
CA TYR A 262 9.09 -6.24 -5.89
C TYR A 262 10.03 -6.85 -4.85
N LEU A 263 11.10 -6.15 -4.46
CA LEU A 263 12.08 -6.64 -3.48
C LEU A 263 11.44 -6.87 -2.10
N GLN A 264 10.49 -6.03 -1.68
CA GLN A 264 9.75 -6.24 -0.45
C GLN A 264 8.93 -7.53 -0.47
N GLN A 265 8.40 -7.94 -1.64
CA GLN A 265 7.72 -9.23 -1.80
C GLN A 265 8.73 -10.38 -1.82
N CYS A 266 9.88 -10.23 -2.50
CA CYS A 266 10.95 -11.24 -2.52
C CYS A 266 11.39 -11.64 -1.10
N LYS A 267 11.47 -10.69 -0.18
CA LYS A 267 11.89 -10.93 1.23
C LYS A 267 11.13 -12.03 1.95
N GLN A 268 9.88 -12.31 1.57
CA GLN A 268 9.11 -13.38 2.21
C GLN A 268 9.55 -14.77 1.77
N PHE A 269 10.24 -14.88 0.64
CA PHE A 269 10.68 -16.14 0.04
C PHE A 269 12.17 -16.40 0.21
N ILE A 270 12.99 -15.36 0.45
CA ILE A 270 14.43 -15.51 0.68
C ILE A 270 14.68 -16.29 1.98
N THR A 271 15.35 -17.44 1.86
CA THR A 271 15.76 -18.28 3.01
C THR A 271 17.16 -17.93 3.53
N ASP A 272 18.04 -17.38 2.68
CA ASP A 272 19.35 -16.88 3.10
C ASP A 272 19.18 -15.61 3.96
N ASN A 273 19.45 -15.73 5.26
CA ASN A 273 19.34 -14.63 6.21
C ASN A 273 20.23 -13.44 5.85
N ALA A 274 21.46 -13.67 5.37
CA ALA A 274 22.38 -12.59 5.01
C ALA A 274 21.86 -11.82 3.78
N PHE A 275 21.36 -12.55 2.77
CA PHE A 275 20.77 -11.91 1.60
C PHE A 275 19.45 -11.17 1.94
N LYS A 276 18.64 -11.73 2.84
CA LYS A 276 17.41 -11.11 3.32
C LYS A 276 17.68 -9.82 4.10
N GLU A 277 18.73 -9.80 4.92
CA GLU A 277 19.21 -8.61 5.62
C GLU A 277 19.70 -7.55 4.63
N GLU A 278 20.52 -7.92 3.65
CA GLU A 278 21.01 -7.02 2.60
C GLU A 278 19.87 -6.33 1.83
N VAL A 279 18.85 -7.09 1.41
CA VAL A 279 17.65 -6.52 0.77
C VAL A 279 16.88 -5.59 1.72
N SER A 280 16.82 -5.93 3.00
CA SER A 280 16.15 -5.11 4.01
C SER A 280 16.87 -3.78 4.25
N GLU A 281 18.20 -3.82 4.36
CA GLU A 281 19.04 -2.63 4.52
C GLU A 281 18.94 -1.71 3.30
N ALA A 282 19.01 -2.27 2.09
CA ALA A 282 18.84 -1.50 0.86
C ALA A 282 17.47 -0.80 0.81
N ILE A 283 16.39 -1.52 1.15
CA ILE A 283 15.04 -0.94 1.22
C ILE A 283 14.98 0.18 2.27
N ASN A 284 15.54 -0.03 3.47
CA ASN A 284 15.53 0.96 4.56
C ASN A 284 16.32 2.25 4.25
N GLN A 285 17.27 2.22 3.31
CA GLN A 285 17.99 3.41 2.85
C GLN A 285 17.12 4.35 1.99
N LEU A 286 15.93 3.91 1.54
CA LEU A 286 15.05 4.68 0.65
C LEU A 286 14.80 6.12 1.15
N ALA A 287 14.43 6.30 2.42
CA ALA A 287 14.15 7.63 2.98
C ALA A 287 15.38 8.55 2.97
N MET A 288 16.60 7.99 3.03
CA MET A 288 17.85 8.75 3.03
C MET A 288 18.30 9.20 1.65
N VAL A 289 17.82 8.55 0.57
CA VAL A 289 18.22 8.86 -0.81
C VAL A 289 17.26 9.86 -1.46
N LEU A 290 15.99 9.86 -1.05
CA LEU A 290 14.94 10.70 -1.64
C LEU A 290 15.10 12.19 -1.29
N GLY A 291 14.70 13.07 -2.20
CA GLY A 291 14.61 14.51 -1.98
C GLY A 291 15.96 15.21 -1.85
N LYS A 292 17.06 14.50 -2.12
CA LYS A 292 18.40 15.07 -2.21
C LYS A 292 18.61 15.69 -3.59
N ASN A 293 19.37 16.78 -3.64
CA ASN A 293 19.86 17.33 -4.91
C ASN A 293 21.11 16.57 -5.40
N ASP A 294 21.08 15.24 -5.34
CA ASP A 294 22.16 14.35 -5.77
C ASP A 294 21.60 13.24 -6.67
N GLU A 295 21.53 13.53 -7.98
CA GLU A 295 21.08 12.58 -8.99
C GLU A 295 22.01 11.36 -9.11
N ALA A 296 23.30 11.52 -8.80
CA ALA A 296 24.26 10.43 -8.86
C ALA A 296 24.05 9.42 -7.73
N GLU A 297 23.67 9.87 -6.53
CA GLU A 297 23.27 9.00 -5.42
C GLU A 297 21.98 8.22 -5.77
N LEU A 298 20.97 8.89 -6.33
CA LEU A 298 19.73 8.25 -6.77
C LEU A 298 19.97 7.18 -7.85
N GLU A 299 20.80 7.47 -8.85
CA GLU A 299 21.14 6.50 -9.91
C GLU A 299 21.97 5.31 -9.38
N LYS A 300 22.85 5.54 -8.40
CA LYS A 300 23.55 4.43 -7.71
C LYS A 300 22.56 3.54 -6.96
N PHE A 301 21.59 4.15 -6.28
CA PHE A 301 20.57 3.41 -5.54
C PHE A 301 19.69 2.56 -6.47
N LYS A 302 19.23 3.11 -7.60
CA LYS A 302 18.50 2.34 -8.64
C LYS A 302 19.30 1.12 -9.11
N LYS A 303 20.59 1.31 -9.41
CA LYS A 303 21.46 0.20 -9.83
C LYS A 303 21.59 -0.87 -8.75
N LEU A 304 21.68 -0.48 -7.48
CA LEU A 304 21.71 -1.42 -6.35
C LEU A 304 20.41 -2.24 -6.29
N LEU A 305 19.24 -1.58 -6.34
CA LEU A 305 17.95 -2.28 -6.32
C LEU A 305 17.82 -3.26 -7.49
N HIS A 306 18.21 -2.84 -8.68
CA HIS A 306 18.22 -3.70 -9.86
C HIS A 306 19.14 -4.92 -9.71
N GLN A 307 20.35 -4.74 -9.16
CA GLN A 307 21.28 -5.83 -8.89
C GLN A 307 20.73 -6.85 -7.89
N LEU A 308 20.07 -6.39 -6.82
CA LEU A 308 19.40 -7.27 -5.86
C LEU A 308 18.25 -8.03 -6.52
N LYS A 309 17.52 -7.39 -7.44
CA LYS A 309 16.44 -7.98 -8.22
C LYS A 309 16.94 -9.14 -9.10
N GLU A 310 18.01 -8.90 -9.84
CA GLU A 310 18.69 -9.88 -10.68
C GLU A 310 19.22 -11.06 -9.85
N ARG A 311 19.89 -10.76 -8.72
CA ARG A 311 20.41 -11.79 -7.81
C ARG A 311 19.30 -12.65 -7.22
N TYR A 312 18.16 -12.05 -6.83
CA TYR A 312 17.00 -12.82 -6.39
C TYR A 312 16.48 -13.74 -7.50
N ALA A 313 16.37 -13.22 -8.72
CA ALA A 313 15.85 -14.01 -9.84
C ALA A 313 16.76 -15.20 -10.16
N ASP A 314 18.08 -15.01 -10.14
CA ASP A 314 19.05 -16.09 -10.34
C ASP A 314 18.98 -17.12 -9.21
N TRP A 315 19.01 -16.66 -7.95
CA TRP A 315 18.93 -17.52 -6.76
C TRP A 315 17.64 -18.35 -6.73
N TYR A 316 16.49 -17.72 -6.97
CA TYR A 316 15.19 -18.38 -6.96
C TYR A 316 15.10 -19.40 -8.11
N LEU A 317 15.57 -19.04 -9.31
CA LEU A 317 15.54 -19.94 -10.46
C LEU A 317 16.42 -21.17 -10.25
N ASP A 318 17.62 -20.98 -9.71
CA ASP A 318 18.54 -22.09 -9.40
C ASP A 318 17.90 -23.08 -8.42
N LEU A 319 17.33 -22.57 -7.33
CA LEU A 319 16.66 -23.41 -6.33
C LEU A 319 15.41 -24.10 -6.90
N TYR A 320 14.63 -23.39 -7.70
CA TYR A 320 13.48 -23.95 -8.41
C TYR A 320 13.90 -25.11 -9.31
N LEU A 321 14.90 -24.92 -10.18
CA LEU A 321 15.36 -25.95 -11.10
C LEU A 321 16.07 -27.11 -10.39
N LYS A 322 16.66 -26.86 -9.22
CA LYS A 322 17.27 -27.89 -8.37
C LYS A 322 16.23 -28.87 -7.80
N HIS A 323 15.03 -28.41 -7.47
CA HIS A 323 13.97 -29.22 -6.85
C HIS A 323 12.84 -29.62 -7.80
N ARG A 324 12.89 -29.17 -9.06
CA ARG A 324 11.95 -29.53 -10.12
C ARG A 324 12.64 -30.44 -11.12
N ILE A 325 11.89 -31.40 -11.66
CA ILE A 325 12.42 -32.32 -12.66
C ILE A 325 12.19 -31.80 -14.08
N SER A 326 13.08 -32.16 -15.00
CA SER A 326 12.92 -31.85 -16.41
C SER A 326 11.72 -32.60 -17.00
N GLN A 327 11.21 -32.16 -18.17
CA GLN A 327 10.16 -32.89 -18.88
C GLN A 327 10.62 -34.32 -19.25
N LYS A 328 11.89 -34.49 -19.60
CA LYS A 328 12.49 -35.80 -19.86
C LYS A 328 12.42 -36.70 -18.62
N ASP A 329 12.82 -36.18 -17.47
CA ASP A 329 12.78 -36.93 -16.22
C ASP A 329 11.34 -37.17 -15.75
N HIS A 330 10.40 -36.29 -16.08
CA HIS A 330 8.98 -36.50 -15.84
C HIS A 330 8.43 -37.67 -16.65
N THR A 331 8.80 -37.79 -17.93
CA THR A 331 8.50 -38.99 -18.73
C THR A 331 9.10 -40.24 -18.10
N GLN A 332 10.34 -40.18 -17.60
CA GLN A 332 10.96 -41.30 -16.89
C GLN A 332 10.23 -41.65 -15.59
N LYS A 333 9.75 -40.66 -14.82
CA LYS A 333 8.93 -40.85 -13.62
C LYS A 333 7.64 -41.61 -13.96
N ILE A 334 6.94 -41.21 -15.02
CA ILE A 334 5.69 -41.89 -15.45
C ILE A 334 6.01 -43.34 -15.82
N ALA A 335 7.03 -43.57 -16.65
CA ALA A 335 7.45 -44.91 -17.03
C ALA A 335 7.86 -45.78 -15.81
N LEU A 336 8.49 -45.18 -14.80
CA LEU A 336 8.85 -45.86 -13.55
C LEU A 336 7.63 -46.22 -12.71
N LEU A 337 6.62 -45.36 -12.65
CA LEU A 337 5.35 -45.64 -11.97
C LEU A 337 4.54 -46.74 -12.66
N ASP A 338 4.67 -46.88 -13.98
CA ASP A 338 4.02 -47.93 -14.78
C ASP A 338 4.87 -49.21 -14.92
N SER A 339 6.08 -49.20 -14.35
CA SER A 339 7.05 -50.30 -14.51
C SER A 339 6.59 -51.62 -13.89
N ASP A 340 7.15 -52.71 -14.39
CA ASP A 340 6.93 -54.06 -13.86
C ASP A 340 7.40 -54.17 -12.42
N ALA A 341 8.57 -53.60 -12.11
CA ALA A 341 9.11 -53.59 -10.76
C ALA A 341 8.17 -52.94 -9.75
N LYS A 342 7.60 -51.77 -10.10
CA LYS A 342 6.65 -51.07 -9.25
C LYS A 342 5.38 -51.89 -9.05
N ALA A 343 4.83 -52.46 -10.13
CA ALA A 343 3.62 -53.28 -10.06
C ALA A 343 3.81 -54.53 -9.20
N ILE A 344 4.98 -55.18 -9.27
CA ILE A 344 5.32 -56.33 -8.43
C ILE A 344 5.45 -55.88 -6.96
N CYS A 345 6.16 -54.78 -6.67
CA CYS A 345 6.25 -54.25 -5.32
C CYS A 345 4.87 -53.87 -4.74
N ASP A 346 3.97 -53.31 -5.55
CA ASP A 346 2.60 -53.01 -5.13
C ASP A 346 1.81 -54.25 -4.73
N ILE A 347 2.08 -55.40 -5.36
CA ILE A 347 1.51 -56.68 -4.96
C ILE A 347 2.18 -57.16 -3.67
N LEU A 348 3.51 -57.15 -3.63
CA LEU A 348 4.27 -57.73 -2.52
C LEU A 348 4.11 -56.97 -1.20
N LYS A 349 3.82 -55.67 -1.21
CA LYS A 349 3.71 -54.85 0.01
C LYS A 349 2.68 -55.36 1.04
N ASP A 350 1.71 -56.17 0.61
CA ASP A 350 0.67 -56.74 1.47
C ASP A 350 1.12 -58.04 2.17
N ALA A 351 2.33 -58.55 1.86
CA ALA A 351 2.91 -59.68 2.57
C ALA A 351 3.40 -59.23 3.95
N ASP A 352 2.82 -59.83 4.99
CA ASP A 352 3.09 -59.50 6.40
C ASP A 352 4.54 -59.75 6.84
N PHE A 353 5.25 -60.65 6.17
CA PHE A 353 6.66 -60.95 6.39
C PHE A 353 7.63 -60.04 5.62
N LEU A 354 7.15 -59.15 4.74
CA LEU A 354 7.98 -58.17 4.04
C LEU A 354 7.91 -56.79 4.73
N SER A 355 9.07 -56.13 4.87
CA SER A 355 9.13 -54.78 5.42
C SER A 355 8.68 -53.75 4.37
N SER A 356 7.42 -53.31 4.45
CA SER A 356 6.83 -52.35 3.50
C SER A 356 7.29 -50.90 3.70
N GLY A 357 7.97 -50.58 4.81
CA GLY A 357 8.36 -49.21 5.16
C GLY A 357 9.25 -48.53 4.10
N GLN A 358 10.24 -49.25 3.56
CA GLN A 358 11.12 -48.73 2.51
C GLN A 358 10.37 -48.43 1.21
N PHE A 359 9.44 -49.30 0.81
CA PHE A 359 8.59 -49.07 -0.36
C PHE A 359 7.69 -47.84 -0.17
N MET A 360 7.10 -47.68 1.03
CA MET A 360 6.25 -46.53 1.34
C MET A 360 7.05 -45.22 1.32
N GLN A 361 8.29 -45.21 1.82
CA GLN A 361 9.19 -44.05 1.72
C GLN A 361 9.55 -43.75 0.26
N TRP A 362 9.84 -44.78 -0.54
CA TRP A 362 10.08 -44.64 -1.97
C TRP A 362 8.87 -44.03 -2.70
N LEU A 363 7.65 -44.52 -2.43
CA LEU A 363 6.40 -43.97 -2.96
C LEU A 363 6.21 -42.50 -2.58
N GLN A 364 6.54 -42.12 -1.35
CA GLN A 364 6.49 -40.71 -0.93
C GLN A 364 7.49 -39.86 -1.73
N LYS A 365 8.74 -40.32 -1.90
CA LYS A 365 9.77 -39.61 -2.66
C LYS A 365 9.37 -39.42 -4.13
N ILE A 366 8.97 -40.48 -4.83
CA ILE A 366 8.61 -40.38 -6.26
C ILE A 366 7.39 -39.47 -6.48
N ASN A 367 6.43 -39.46 -5.56
CA ASN A 367 5.24 -38.61 -5.67
C ASN A 367 5.56 -37.12 -5.41
N LYS A 368 6.56 -36.80 -4.59
CA LYS A 368 7.02 -35.42 -4.37
C LYS A 368 7.69 -34.78 -5.57
N LEU A 369 8.22 -35.58 -6.51
CA LEU A 369 8.84 -35.05 -7.73
C LEU A 369 7.82 -34.33 -8.62
N GLN A 370 8.04 -33.05 -8.89
CA GLN A 370 7.17 -32.25 -9.74
C GLN A 370 7.95 -31.68 -10.95
N PRO A 371 7.35 -31.69 -12.15
CA PRO A 371 7.99 -31.13 -13.33
C PRO A 371 8.15 -29.61 -13.21
N ALA A 372 9.20 -29.07 -13.82
CA ALA A 372 9.33 -27.63 -14.03
C ALA A 372 8.31 -27.17 -15.10
N ASP A 373 7.58 -26.10 -14.81
CA ASP A 373 6.84 -25.32 -15.80
C ASP A 373 7.81 -24.64 -16.77
N SER A 374 7.59 -24.81 -18.08
CA SER A 374 8.41 -24.26 -19.16
C SER A 374 8.36 -22.74 -19.26
N LYS A 375 7.35 -22.10 -18.64
CA LYS A 375 7.23 -20.64 -18.57
C LYS A 375 8.12 -20.02 -17.50
N VAL A 376 8.52 -20.78 -16.49
CA VAL A 376 9.34 -20.28 -15.39
C VAL A 376 10.78 -20.09 -15.87
N ASN A 377 11.15 -18.82 -16.01
CA ASN A 377 12.48 -18.38 -16.42
C ASN A 377 12.83 -17.07 -15.70
N LYS A 378 14.07 -16.63 -15.84
CA LYS A 378 14.58 -15.42 -15.17
C LYS A 378 13.74 -14.18 -15.48
N SER A 379 13.33 -13.99 -16.73
CA SER A 379 12.51 -12.85 -17.16
C SER A 379 11.15 -12.82 -16.45
N LEU A 380 10.49 -13.98 -16.34
CA LEU A 380 9.25 -14.08 -15.58
C LEU A 380 9.46 -13.75 -14.10
N ILE A 381 10.51 -14.31 -13.49
CA ILE A 381 10.81 -14.10 -12.07
C ILE A 381 11.05 -12.62 -11.78
N LEU A 382 11.79 -11.90 -12.64
CA LEU A 382 12.01 -10.45 -12.52
C LEU A 382 10.72 -9.61 -12.51
N THR A 383 9.58 -10.16 -12.93
CA THR A 383 8.29 -9.46 -12.90
C THR A 383 7.36 -10.01 -11.83
N ALA A 384 7.51 -11.28 -11.47
CA ALA A 384 6.68 -11.99 -10.52
C ALA A 384 7.56 -12.78 -9.53
N PRO A 385 7.62 -12.37 -8.25
CA PRO A 385 8.57 -12.94 -7.28
C PRO A 385 8.26 -14.39 -6.88
N TYR A 386 7.08 -14.93 -7.21
CA TYR A 386 6.64 -16.28 -6.83
C TYR A 386 6.13 -17.06 -8.04
N GLN A 387 6.54 -18.32 -8.15
CA GLN A 387 6.29 -19.23 -9.29
C GLN A 387 5.76 -20.59 -8.83
N ASP A 388 4.80 -20.60 -7.91
CA ASP A 388 4.24 -21.82 -7.30
C ASP A 388 5.30 -22.75 -6.67
N PHE A 389 6.31 -22.12 -6.07
CA PHE A 389 7.43 -22.80 -5.44
C PHE A 389 7.88 -21.94 -4.27
N ASN A 390 7.76 -22.47 -3.06
CA ASN A 390 8.21 -21.78 -1.86
C ASN A 390 9.59 -22.33 -1.44
N PRO A 391 10.68 -21.57 -1.60
CA PRO A 391 12.04 -21.96 -1.18
C PRO A 391 12.14 -22.54 0.24
N ALA A 392 11.35 -22.02 1.18
CA ALA A 392 11.38 -22.44 2.58
C ALA A 392 10.95 -23.91 2.77
N ASP A 393 10.07 -24.42 1.91
CA ASP A 393 9.59 -25.81 1.99
C ASP A 393 10.69 -26.82 1.59
N PHE A 394 11.77 -26.34 0.99
CA PHE A 394 12.89 -27.14 0.48
C PHE A 394 14.21 -26.91 1.24
N GLU A 395 14.18 -26.13 2.32
CA GLU A 395 15.36 -25.91 3.15
C GLU A 395 15.78 -27.21 3.84
N GLY A 396 17.03 -27.63 3.60
CA GLY A 396 17.55 -28.93 4.07
C GLY A 396 16.89 -30.15 3.40
N ALA A 397 16.02 -29.96 2.41
CA ALA A 397 15.37 -31.07 1.72
C ALA A 397 16.36 -31.82 0.81
N GLU A 398 16.22 -33.13 0.77
CA GLU A 398 16.93 -33.99 -0.16
C GLU A 398 16.58 -33.63 -1.61
N VAL A 399 17.60 -33.50 -2.47
CA VAL A 399 17.40 -33.35 -3.92
C VAL A 399 17.11 -34.72 -4.50
N LEU A 400 15.86 -34.91 -4.92
CA LEU A 400 15.40 -36.19 -5.45
C LEU A 400 15.72 -36.32 -6.94
N ASN A 401 16.15 -37.51 -7.35
CA ASN A 401 16.50 -37.82 -8.73
C ASN A 401 15.75 -39.08 -9.19
N VAL A 402 15.06 -38.98 -10.33
CA VAL A 402 14.30 -40.10 -10.93
C VAL A 402 15.19 -41.32 -11.19
N LYS A 403 16.44 -41.11 -11.62
CA LYS A 403 17.37 -42.21 -11.88
C LYS A 403 17.75 -42.96 -10.61
N GLN A 404 18.00 -42.24 -9.51
CA GLN A 404 18.30 -42.87 -8.23
C GLN A 404 17.08 -43.65 -7.73
N LEU A 405 15.89 -43.06 -7.80
CA LEU A 405 14.65 -43.75 -7.41
C LEU A 405 14.40 -45.00 -8.26
N LYS A 406 14.79 -45.00 -9.54
CA LYS A 406 14.70 -46.22 -10.36
C LYS A 406 15.59 -47.33 -9.76
N THR A 407 16.85 -47.03 -9.48
CA THR A 407 17.79 -47.98 -8.88
C THR A 407 17.30 -48.44 -7.51
N ASP A 408 16.84 -47.53 -6.65
CA ASP A 408 16.31 -47.87 -5.33
C ASP A 408 15.13 -48.85 -5.40
N LEU A 409 14.27 -48.73 -6.42
CA LEU A 409 13.14 -49.65 -6.62
C LEU A 409 13.58 -51.03 -7.08
N GLU A 410 14.55 -51.08 -7.99
CA GLU A 410 15.12 -52.33 -8.51
C GLU A 410 15.81 -53.10 -7.37
N GLU A 411 16.64 -52.41 -6.56
CA GLU A 411 17.29 -53.00 -5.39
C GLU A 411 16.28 -53.50 -4.34
N LEU A 412 15.21 -52.74 -4.10
CA LEU A 412 14.16 -53.16 -3.17
C LEU A 412 13.41 -54.41 -3.67
N LEU A 413 13.13 -54.48 -4.96
CA LEU A 413 12.50 -55.66 -5.55
C LEU A 413 13.40 -56.90 -5.44
N ASP A 414 14.69 -56.73 -5.69
CA ASP A 414 15.67 -57.81 -5.57
C ASP A 414 15.71 -58.32 -4.12
N GLN A 415 15.79 -57.40 -3.14
CA GLN A 415 15.76 -57.75 -1.70
C GLN A 415 14.48 -58.50 -1.31
N TRP A 416 13.31 -58.07 -1.79
CA TRP A 416 12.05 -58.75 -1.51
C TRP A 416 11.97 -60.12 -2.21
N THR A 417 12.51 -60.23 -3.42
CA THR A 417 12.60 -61.50 -4.15
C THR A 417 13.45 -62.51 -3.39
N ASP A 418 14.59 -62.08 -2.86
CA ASP A 418 15.45 -62.92 -2.02
C ASP A 418 14.75 -63.30 -0.71
N THR A 419 14.07 -62.35 -0.05
CA THR A 419 13.30 -62.64 1.17
C THR A 419 12.19 -63.68 0.94
N LEU A 420 11.52 -63.64 -0.22
CA LEU A 420 10.52 -64.66 -0.61
C LEU A 420 11.18 -66.04 -0.77
N LYS A 421 12.36 -66.10 -1.41
CA LYS A 421 13.11 -67.36 -1.58
C LYS A 421 13.61 -67.91 -0.25
N ASP A 422 14.13 -67.06 0.63
CA ASP A 422 14.58 -67.42 1.98
C ASP A 422 13.42 -67.94 2.84
N THR A 423 12.23 -67.34 2.70
CA THR A 423 11.01 -67.83 3.37
C THR A 423 10.66 -69.25 2.92
N LEU A 424 10.85 -69.58 1.64
CA LEU A 424 10.71 -70.94 1.13
C LEU A 424 11.82 -71.90 1.58
N ASP A 425 12.92 -71.39 2.14
CA ASP A 425 13.98 -72.18 2.74
C ASP A 425 13.74 -72.53 4.21
N ASP A 426 12.84 -71.82 4.88
CA ASP A 426 12.46 -72.08 6.28
C ASP A 426 11.99 -73.55 6.46
N PRO A 427 12.57 -74.31 7.41
CA PRO A 427 12.20 -75.69 7.68
C PRO A 427 10.71 -75.92 7.99
N MET A 428 10.04 -74.97 8.64
CA MET A 428 8.61 -75.05 8.95
C MET A 428 7.75 -74.82 7.70
N VAL A 429 8.18 -73.92 6.81
CA VAL A 429 7.52 -73.68 5.51
C VAL A 429 7.68 -74.90 4.60
N LYS A 430 8.90 -75.45 4.49
CA LYS A 430 9.18 -76.67 3.70
C LYS A 430 8.30 -77.86 4.11
N LYS A 431 8.11 -78.10 5.40
CA LYS A 431 7.24 -79.17 5.91
C LYS A 431 5.77 -79.02 5.49
N LYS A 432 5.32 -77.79 5.25
CA LYS A 432 3.94 -77.45 4.87
C LYS A 432 3.71 -77.36 3.37
N MET A 433 4.77 -77.39 2.55
CA MET A 433 4.68 -77.33 1.09
C MET A 433 3.74 -78.40 0.52
N ASN A 434 3.79 -79.61 1.09
CA ASN A 434 2.94 -80.75 0.68
C ASN A 434 1.44 -80.56 0.99
N LEU A 435 1.05 -79.48 1.67
CA LEU A 435 -0.36 -79.13 1.95
C LEU A 435 -0.98 -78.23 0.87
N LEU A 436 -0.17 -77.75 -0.08
CA LEU A 436 -0.62 -77.02 -1.27
C LEU A 436 -0.97 -78.00 -2.40
N ASP A 437 -1.72 -77.54 -3.40
CA ASP A 437 -1.94 -78.32 -4.62
C ASP A 437 -0.65 -78.46 -5.47
N ASP A 438 -0.59 -79.51 -6.29
CA ASP A 438 0.60 -79.84 -7.09
C ASP A 438 1.07 -78.70 -8.00
N ALA A 439 0.13 -77.94 -8.59
CA ALA A 439 0.48 -76.85 -9.49
C ALA A 439 1.17 -75.70 -8.73
N THR A 440 0.67 -75.36 -7.54
CA THR A 440 1.29 -74.35 -6.66
C THR A 440 2.66 -74.82 -6.15
N GLN A 441 2.81 -76.10 -5.80
CA GLN A 441 4.10 -76.65 -5.36
C GLN A 441 5.17 -76.57 -6.46
N ILE A 442 4.82 -76.95 -7.70
CA ILE A 442 5.72 -76.85 -8.86
C ILE A 442 6.09 -75.39 -9.12
N MET A 443 5.11 -74.49 -9.08
CA MET A 443 5.34 -73.05 -9.27
C MET A 443 6.33 -72.48 -8.26
N LEU A 444 6.14 -72.75 -6.96
CA LEU A 444 7.04 -72.26 -5.91
C LEU A 444 8.44 -72.88 -6.00
N SER A 445 8.54 -74.16 -6.36
CA SER A 445 9.82 -74.85 -6.56
C SER A 445 10.60 -74.25 -7.73
N ASN A 446 9.92 -73.97 -8.84
CA ASN A 446 10.51 -73.34 -10.02
C ASN A 446 10.90 -71.87 -9.78
N PHE A 447 10.09 -71.11 -9.04
CA PHE A 447 10.44 -69.75 -8.62
C PHE A 447 11.70 -69.76 -7.75
N LYS A 448 11.75 -70.67 -6.78
CA LYS A 448 12.90 -70.81 -5.87
C LYS A 448 14.19 -71.17 -6.59
N SER A 449 14.13 -72.09 -7.56
CA SER A 449 15.31 -72.50 -8.34
C SER A 449 15.76 -71.47 -9.38
N GLY A 450 14.98 -70.41 -9.60
CA GLY A 450 15.22 -69.42 -10.65
C GLY A 450 14.79 -69.89 -12.04
N ALA A 451 14.03 -70.99 -12.15
CA ALA A 451 13.44 -71.43 -13.42
C ALA A 451 12.23 -70.57 -13.84
N ILE A 452 11.61 -69.86 -12.89
CA ILE A 452 10.56 -68.86 -13.12
C ILE A 452 10.97 -67.57 -12.41
N ASP A 453 11.08 -66.47 -13.15
CA ASP A 453 11.31 -65.15 -12.59
C ASP A 453 10.04 -64.59 -11.94
N LEU A 454 10.20 -63.70 -10.97
CA LEU A 454 9.08 -62.95 -10.42
C LEU A 454 8.59 -61.93 -11.45
N ALA A 455 7.34 -62.07 -11.88
CA ALA A 455 6.72 -61.26 -12.93
C ALA A 455 5.29 -60.83 -12.56
N LYS A 456 4.72 -59.83 -13.23
CA LYS A 456 3.39 -59.28 -12.87
C LYS A 456 2.28 -60.33 -12.86
N ASP A 457 2.31 -61.25 -13.81
CA ASP A 457 1.27 -62.28 -14.00
C ASP A 457 1.34 -63.39 -12.93
N ASN A 458 2.49 -63.58 -12.29
CA ASN A 458 2.73 -64.64 -11.33
C ASN A 458 2.92 -64.14 -9.88
N ALA A 459 3.28 -62.86 -9.67
CA ALA A 459 3.63 -62.30 -8.36
C ALA A 459 2.52 -62.45 -7.32
N LEU A 460 1.25 -62.24 -7.69
CA LEU A 460 0.12 -62.35 -6.77
C LEU A 460 -0.05 -63.79 -6.25
N ARG A 461 0.11 -64.77 -7.15
CA ARG A 461 0.01 -66.19 -6.81
C ARG A 461 1.18 -66.62 -5.93
N ILE A 462 2.40 -66.22 -6.28
CA ILE A 462 3.62 -66.49 -5.48
C ILE A 462 3.47 -65.90 -4.07
N ARG A 463 3.11 -64.62 -3.97
CA ARG A 463 2.87 -63.92 -2.70
C ARG A 463 1.86 -64.65 -1.83
N ASN A 464 0.67 -64.94 -2.37
CA ASN A 464 -0.40 -65.57 -1.59
C ASN A 464 -0.01 -66.98 -1.14
N ALA A 465 0.64 -67.76 -2.00
CA ALA A 465 1.07 -69.11 -1.65
C ALA A 465 2.16 -69.11 -0.55
N ILE A 466 3.13 -68.20 -0.62
CA ILE A 466 4.15 -68.04 0.44
C ILE A 466 3.50 -67.53 1.73
N MET A 467 2.58 -66.57 1.65
CA MET A 467 1.85 -66.06 2.81
C MET A 467 1.00 -67.15 3.50
N ASP A 468 0.32 -68.00 2.73
CA ASP A 468 -0.42 -69.15 3.25
C ASP A 468 0.51 -70.10 4.03
N LEU A 469 1.68 -70.40 3.46
CA LEU A 469 2.70 -71.23 4.14
C LEU A 469 3.25 -70.54 5.40
N HIS A 470 3.49 -69.23 5.34
CA HIS A 470 4.04 -68.43 6.43
C HIS A 470 3.07 -68.29 7.61
N LYS A 471 1.78 -68.02 7.34
CA LYS A 471 0.69 -68.00 8.34
C LYS A 471 0.47 -69.34 9.03
N GLY A 472 1.02 -70.39 8.43
CA GLY A 472 1.20 -71.67 9.07
C GLY A 472 0.01 -72.61 8.90
N LEU A 473 -0.18 -73.13 7.68
CA LEU A 473 -1.19 -74.14 7.36
C LEU A 473 -1.27 -75.31 8.35
N GLU A 474 -2.49 -75.76 8.60
CA GLU A 474 -2.82 -76.86 9.49
C GLU A 474 -3.48 -78.02 8.74
N LYS A 475 -2.88 -79.21 8.86
CA LYS A 475 -3.43 -80.44 8.29
C LYS A 475 -4.65 -80.90 9.08
N VAL A 476 -5.72 -81.25 8.38
CA VAL A 476 -6.87 -82.00 8.92
C VAL A 476 -7.02 -83.26 8.08
N GLU A 477 -6.92 -84.42 8.71
CA GLU A 477 -7.09 -85.70 8.03
C GLU A 477 -8.55 -86.12 8.04
N LEU A 478 -9.04 -86.52 6.88
CA LEU A 478 -10.37 -87.05 6.70
C LEU A 478 -10.23 -88.54 6.38
N SER A 479 -10.67 -89.42 7.28
CA SER A 479 -10.55 -90.86 7.05
C SER A 479 -11.80 -91.43 6.38
N ILE A 480 -11.64 -92.46 5.56
CA ILE A 480 -12.74 -93.20 4.93
C ILE A 480 -13.67 -93.82 5.99
N GLU A 481 -13.10 -94.25 7.12
CA GLU A 481 -13.85 -94.84 8.25
C GLU A 481 -14.75 -93.81 8.92
N SER A 482 -14.23 -92.61 9.18
CA SER A 482 -15.00 -91.49 9.72
C SER A 482 -16.11 -91.06 8.76
N MET A 483 -15.85 -91.04 7.45
CA MET A 483 -16.90 -90.77 6.46
C MET A 483 -18.00 -91.85 6.48
N LYS A 484 -17.64 -93.13 6.55
CA LYS A 484 -18.62 -94.22 6.66
C LYS A 484 -19.46 -94.10 7.93
N SER A 485 -18.87 -93.63 9.03
CA SER A 485 -19.59 -93.34 10.27
C SER A 485 -20.53 -92.12 10.14
N THR A 486 -20.11 -91.07 9.44
CA THR A 486 -20.91 -89.85 9.23
C THR A 486 -22.11 -90.11 8.31
N PHE A 487 -21.93 -90.95 7.29
CA PHE A 487 -22.97 -91.31 6.31
C PHE A 487 -23.51 -92.74 6.52
N ASN A 488 -23.80 -93.12 7.77
CA ASN A 488 -24.17 -94.48 8.15
C ASN A 488 -25.66 -94.85 7.98
N LYS A 489 -26.48 -93.94 7.45
CA LYS A 489 -27.93 -94.10 7.25
C LYS A 489 -28.39 -93.41 5.97
N PRO A 490 -29.59 -93.71 5.43
CA PRO A 490 -30.18 -92.94 4.35
C PRO A 490 -30.37 -91.48 4.77
N LEU A 491 -29.90 -90.56 3.93
CA LEU A 491 -29.99 -89.11 4.14
C LEU A 491 -30.51 -88.45 2.86
N THR A 492 -31.30 -87.39 3.02
CA THR A 492 -31.58 -86.45 1.94
C THR A 492 -30.31 -85.63 1.62
N PRO A 493 -30.22 -84.98 0.44
CA PRO A 493 -29.05 -84.16 0.10
C PRO A 493 -28.72 -83.08 1.14
N ASP A 494 -29.73 -82.39 1.67
CA ASP A 494 -29.52 -81.34 2.68
C ASP A 494 -28.99 -81.93 4.00
N GLU A 495 -29.56 -83.05 4.45
CA GLU A 495 -29.09 -83.75 5.65
C GLU A 495 -27.64 -84.28 5.48
N ALA A 496 -27.25 -84.69 4.27
CA ALA A 496 -25.87 -85.12 3.99
C ALA A 496 -24.89 -83.94 4.03
N ILE A 497 -25.27 -82.76 3.50
CA ILE A 497 -24.45 -81.54 3.57
C ILE A 497 -24.30 -81.09 5.03
N GLU A 498 -25.38 -81.08 5.81
CA GLU A 498 -25.35 -80.72 7.23
C GLU A 498 -24.49 -81.69 8.04
N ALA A 499 -24.63 -83.01 7.82
CA ALA A 499 -23.82 -84.03 8.49
C ALA A 499 -22.33 -83.87 8.16
N PHE A 500 -22.00 -83.60 6.89
CA PHE A 500 -20.61 -83.35 6.48
C PHE A 500 -20.07 -82.07 7.12
N LYS A 501 -20.84 -80.98 7.10
CA LYS A 501 -20.45 -79.71 7.72
C LYS A 501 -20.21 -79.86 9.22
N ALA A 502 -21.10 -80.54 9.94
CA ALA A 502 -20.93 -80.82 11.37
C ALA A 502 -19.67 -81.66 11.66
N TYR A 503 -19.39 -82.66 10.83
CA TYR A 503 -18.17 -83.46 10.94
C TYR A 503 -16.91 -82.62 10.69
N ILE A 504 -16.91 -81.80 9.62
CA ILE A 504 -15.82 -80.88 9.29
C ILE A 504 -15.59 -79.90 10.44
N ASP A 505 -16.65 -79.37 11.04
CA ASP A 505 -16.58 -78.44 12.18
C ASP A 505 -15.97 -79.10 13.42
N GLU A 506 -16.25 -80.38 13.67
CA GLU A 506 -15.67 -81.11 14.79
C GLU A 506 -14.18 -81.41 14.57
N ILE A 507 -13.77 -81.83 13.37
CA ILE A 507 -12.34 -82.09 13.07
C ILE A 507 -11.51 -80.82 12.88
N ALA A 508 -12.17 -79.68 12.62
CA ALA A 508 -11.58 -78.35 12.53
C ALA A 508 -11.57 -77.59 13.87
N LYS A 509 -12.13 -78.17 14.93
CA LYS A 509 -12.32 -77.51 16.21
C LYS A 509 -10.99 -77.05 16.83
N GLY A 510 -10.97 -75.80 17.28
CA GLY A 510 -9.77 -75.17 17.86
C GLY A 510 -8.74 -74.68 16.84
N LYS A 511 -9.01 -74.80 15.54
CA LYS A 511 -8.14 -74.34 14.44
C LYS A 511 -8.75 -73.12 13.74
N GLU A 512 -7.89 -72.27 13.19
CA GLU A 512 -8.32 -71.15 12.34
C GLU A 512 -8.73 -71.67 10.96
N ARG A 513 -10.01 -71.49 10.58
CA ARG A 513 -10.59 -72.12 9.38
C ARG A 513 -9.87 -71.78 8.08
N ASP A 514 -9.33 -70.57 7.95
CA ASP A 514 -8.58 -70.10 6.79
C ASP A 514 -7.21 -70.79 6.63
N LYS A 515 -6.66 -71.35 7.72
CA LYS A 515 -5.38 -72.08 7.73
C LYS A 515 -5.52 -73.58 7.47
N ILE A 516 -6.74 -74.13 7.46
CA ILE A 516 -6.96 -75.57 7.36
C ILE A 516 -6.78 -76.07 5.91
N ARG A 517 -6.10 -77.21 5.74
CA ARG A 517 -6.08 -78.02 4.51
C ARG A 517 -6.53 -79.44 4.84
N ILE A 518 -7.67 -79.85 4.25
CA ILE A 518 -8.28 -81.16 4.49
C ILE A 518 -7.71 -82.17 3.50
N ILE A 519 -7.16 -83.27 4.00
CA ILE A 519 -6.54 -84.32 3.21
C ILE A 519 -7.26 -85.63 3.48
N LEU A 520 -7.70 -86.32 2.42
CA LEU A 520 -8.24 -87.66 2.54
C LEU A 520 -7.10 -88.62 2.87
N LYS A 521 -7.26 -89.37 3.97
CA LYS A 521 -6.32 -90.39 4.43
C LYS A 521 -6.68 -91.76 3.87
#